data_AF-A0A7C4EUU6-F1
#
_entry.id   AF-A0A7C4EUU6-F1
#
_cell.length_a   1.000
_cell.length_b   1.000
_cell.length_c   1.000
_cell.angle_alpha   90.00
_cell.angle_beta   90.00
_cell.angle_gamma   90.00
#
_symmetry.space_group_name_H-M   'P 1'
#
loop_
_entity.id
_entity.type
_entity.pdbx_description
1 polymer ?
#
loop_
_entity_poly.entity_id
_entity_poly.type
_entity_poly.pdbx_seq_one_letter_code
_entity_poly.pdbx_strand_id
1 'polypeptide(L)'
;MNGESAEKKICQAYCNYYKPNRKDEERCRGFELASLLLSEKALPTTSGVGPFDPSYKRSFLRKVLCERCPFFVDGCDFVSDDGPPGVMPCGGLALISALLKNAAIEESEVEATGERLGKLKSVLSLSPQCSLKRLEKYYVYHISHDDLYEVNEDGFRFLESCEKGEQSKDLEPEPGFLTYCIDEGLLVQGPVLHTRRVWSEEAPVPSLRYLEWLVTRKCNLACAHCYLGESEDVEFPRELIEPLLSQFSAMQGLRVLVSGGEPTVYRHFQFLNEIIDQYPLRFVLLTNGFTLNAPFAKRLKFHEVQISLDGMKRGHEVIRGEGTFARVLQAMESVKSAGLDLSVATMVHRGNLSEWDEMQALVERYDVKEWNIDYPCVRGRWELHPDLFVDERIAAECMKYGFGGSYHGTDHGWTCGRHLAAVLPSGDVCRCALYSDVVVGHVNTGLRKAWQRVQHIPISETACNGCVHADECGGGCRYRAGDAHAKDSVMCALFSTDAPSHP
;
A
#
# COMPACT_ATOMS: atom_id res chain seq x y z
N MET A 1 -12.57 16.11 -17.99
CA MET A 1 -12.08 17.43 -18.44
C MET A 1 -10.55 17.42 -18.32
N ASN A 2 -9.83 17.88 -19.35
CA ASN A 2 -8.40 17.65 -19.58
C ASN A 2 -7.51 17.87 -18.33
N GLY A 3 -6.99 16.76 -17.80
CA GLY A 3 -6.21 16.62 -16.57
C GLY A 3 -4.75 17.06 -16.72
N GLU A 4 -4.54 18.34 -17.01
CA GLU A 4 -3.21 18.95 -16.99
C GLU A 4 -2.96 19.58 -15.62
N SER A 5 -1.84 19.24 -14.96
CA SER A 5 -1.55 19.64 -13.58
C SER A 5 -1.48 21.17 -13.43
N ALA A 6 -1.90 21.71 -12.28
CA ALA A 6 -1.84 23.15 -11.99
C ALA A 6 -0.41 23.71 -12.15
N GLU A 7 0.59 22.91 -11.80
CA GLU A 7 2.01 23.22 -11.99
C GLU A 7 2.37 23.47 -13.46
N LYS A 8 1.84 22.65 -14.38
CA LYS A 8 2.05 22.84 -15.81
C LYS A 8 1.35 24.10 -16.32
N LYS A 9 0.13 24.38 -15.84
CA LYS A 9 -0.65 25.56 -16.25
C LYS A 9 -0.06 26.87 -15.72
N ILE A 10 0.57 26.86 -14.55
CA ILE A 10 1.02 28.07 -13.87
C ILE A 10 2.55 28.19 -13.95
N CYS A 11 3.27 27.24 -13.38
CA CYS A 11 4.72 27.35 -13.22
C CYS A 11 5.46 27.14 -14.54
N GLN A 12 5.16 26.08 -15.28
CA GLN A 12 5.83 25.82 -16.57
C GLN A 12 5.48 26.86 -17.63
N ALA A 13 4.27 27.42 -17.59
CA ALA A 13 3.81 28.37 -18.59
C ALA A 13 4.20 29.83 -18.29
N TYR A 14 4.29 30.25 -17.02
CA TYR A 14 4.45 31.66 -16.65
C TYR A 14 5.63 31.97 -15.72
N CYS A 15 6.25 30.96 -15.10
CA CYS A 15 7.29 31.21 -14.11
C CYS A 15 8.68 31.04 -14.71
N ASN A 16 9.38 32.14 -14.94
CA ASN A 16 10.79 32.15 -15.37
C ASN A 16 11.75 31.54 -14.34
N TYR A 17 11.27 31.30 -13.12
CA TYR A 17 12.04 30.72 -12.01
C TYR A 17 11.70 29.24 -11.77
N TYR A 18 10.89 28.63 -12.63
CA TYR A 18 10.49 27.24 -12.50
C TYR A 18 11.70 26.30 -12.65
N LYS A 19 11.87 25.37 -11.70
CA LYS A 19 12.90 24.34 -11.73
C LYS A 19 12.22 22.97 -11.80
N PRO A 20 12.27 22.25 -12.93
CA PRO A 20 11.74 20.90 -13.00
C PRO A 20 12.55 20.03 -12.02
N ASN A 21 11.88 19.33 -11.10
CA ASN A 21 12.45 18.41 -10.09
C ASN A 21 12.85 18.99 -8.71
N ARG A 22 12.46 20.22 -8.33
CA ARG A 22 12.62 20.67 -6.94
C ARG A 22 11.59 19.94 -6.05
N LYS A 23 12.04 19.26 -4.98
CA LYS A 23 11.13 18.71 -3.95
C LYS A 23 10.56 19.89 -3.14
N ASP A 24 9.23 20.01 -3.11
CA ASP A 24 8.48 21.14 -2.55
C ASP A 24 8.42 21.08 -1.02
N GLU A 25 9.39 21.67 -0.33
CA GLU A 25 9.25 21.97 1.10
C GLU A 25 8.64 23.38 1.32
N GLU A 26 8.69 24.26 0.32
CA GLU A 26 8.02 25.58 0.35
C GLU A 26 7.50 25.96 -1.05
N ARG A 27 6.18 26.13 -1.19
CA ARG A 27 5.55 26.61 -2.44
C ARG A 27 5.45 28.13 -2.45
N CYS A 28 5.57 28.74 -3.63
CA CYS A 28 5.44 30.19 -3.73
C CYS A 28 3.98 30.60 -3.63
N ARG A 29 3.71 31.71 -2.93
CA ARG A 29 2.35 32.21 -2.70
C ARG A 29 1.57 32.51 -3.97
N GLY A 30 2.28 32.91 -5.02
CA GLY A 30 1.67 33.14 -6.33
C GLY A 30 1.12 31.86 -6.97
N PHE A 31 1.79 30.73 -6.79
CA PHE A 31 1.29 29.44 -7.29
C PHE A 31 0.03 28.99 -6.55
N GLU A 32 0.03 29.11 -5.21
CA GLU A 32 -1.11 28.74 -4.38
C GLU A 32 -2.35 29.57 -4.71
N LEU A 33 -2.20 30.89 -4.79
CA LEU A 33 -3.29 31.80 -5.08
C LEU A 33 -3.86 31.58 -6.49
N ALA A 34 -2.99 31.42 -7.49
CA ALA A 34 -3.41 31.14 -8.86
C ALA A 34 -4.08 29.76 -8.99
N SER A 35 -3.59 28.74 -8.29
CA SER A 35 -4.18 27.40 -8.31
C SER A 35 -5.59 27.38 -7.76
N LEU A 36 -5.84 28.07 -6.64
CA LEU A 36 -7.17 28.18 -6.06
C LEU A 36 -8.13 28.92 -7.00
N LEU A 37 -7.73 30.08 -7.52
CA LEU A 37 -8.52 30.86 -8.48
C LEU A 37 -8.90 30.03 -9.72
N LEU A 38 -7.96 29.25 -10.27
CA LEU A 38 -8.19 28.37 -11.43
C LEU A 38 -9.03 27.13 -11.10
N SER A 39 -9.10 26.71 -9.84
CA SER A 39 -9.95 25.59 -9.42
C SER A 39 -11.42 26.01 -9.23
N GLU A 40 -11.66 27.27 -8.85
CA GLU A 40 -12.98 27.81 -8.55
C GLU A 40 -13.69 28.40 -9.76
N LYS A 41 -12.93 28.82 -10.77
CA LYS A 41 -13.47 29.24 -12.07
C LYS A 41 -12.92 28.37 -13.19
N ALA A 42 -13.80 27.95 -14.08
CA ALA A 42 -13.42 27.42 -15.40
C ALA A 42 -12.87 28.57 -16.27
N LEU A 43 -11.66 29.02 -15.94
CA LEU A 43 -10.95 30.07 -16.66
C LEU A 43 -10.43 29.52 -18.00
N PRO A 44 -10.30 30.36 -19.04
CA PRO A 44 -9.80 29.94 -20.33
C PRO A 44 -8.44 29.27 -20.20
N THR A 45 -8.16 28.32 -21.09
CA THR A 45 -6.81 27.78 -21.24
C THR A 45 -5.84 28.94 -21.33
N THR A 46 -4.71 28.81 -20.63
CA THR A 46 -3.68 29.83 -20.46
C THR A 46 -3.14 30.40 -21.79
N SER A 47 -3.47 29.80 -22.92
CA SER A 47 -3.25 30.25 -24.30
C SER A 47 -3.85 31.62 -24.72
N GLY A 48 -4.34 32.46 -23.80
CA GLY A 48 -4.91 33.79 -24.12
C GLY A 48 -4.58 34.90 -23.13
N VAL A 49 -3.66 34.65 -22.19
CA VAL A 49 -3.28 35.61 -21.16
C VAL A 49 -2.10 36.45 -21.67
N GLY A 50 -2.26 37.78 -21.68
CA GLY A 50 -1.26 38.73 -22.20
C GLY A 50 -0.03 38.88 -21.30
N PRO A 51 0.97 39.69 -21.69
CA PRO A 51 2.15 39.93 -20.87
C PRO A 51 1.79 40.55 -19.52
N PHE A 52 2.64 40.32 -18.51
CA PHE A 52 2.53 40.93 -17.19
C PHE A 52 2.23 42.43 -17.28
N ASP A 53 1.24 42.89 -16.52
CA ASP A 53 0.90 44.31 -16.46
C ASP A 53 1.61 45.00 -15.28
N PRO A 54 2.56 45.93 -15.55
CA PRO A 54 3.32 46.59 -14.50
C PRO A 54 2.50 47.48 -13.58
N SER A 55 1.27 47.88 -13.96
CA SER A 55 0.38 48.67 -13.10
C SER A 55 0.05 47.95 -11.78
N TYR A 56 0.08 46.62 -11.78
CA TYR A 56 -0.15 45.82 -10.59
C TYR A 56 1.10 45.61 -9.71
N LYS A 57 2.28 46.15 -10.07
CA LYS A 57 3.47 46.12 -9.20
C LYS A 57 3.26 46.85 -7.87
N ARG A 58 2.45 47.90 -7.87
CA ARG A 58 2.18 48.77 -6.71
C ARG A 58 0.71 48.76 -6.30
N SER A 59 0.01 47.65 -6.57
CA SER A 59 -1.43 47.48 -6.29
C SER A 59 -1.68 46.61 -5.05
N PHE A 60 -2.96 46.31 -4.81
CA PHE A 60 -3.42 45.38 -3.78
C PHE A 60 -2.76 43.98 -3.89
N LEU A 61 -2.35 43.54 -5.09
CA LEU A 61 -1.67 42.26 -5.29
C LEU A 61 -0.38 42.16 -4.47
N ARG A 62 0.32 43.27 -4.24
CA ARG A 62 1.52 43.25 -3.39
C ARG A 62 1.19 42.80 -1.97
N LYS A 63 0.13 43.35 -1.38
CA LYS A 63 -0.31 43.02 -0.01
C LYS A 63 -0.87 41.61 0.08
N VAL A 64 -1.59 41.18 -0.95
CA VAL A 64 -2.31 39.90 -0.95
C VAL A 64 -1.42 38.72 -1.34
N LEU A 65 -0.43 38.94 -2.20
CA LEU A 65 0.43 37.90 -2.77
C LEU A 65 1.90 38.07 -2.37
N CYS A 66 2.51 39.23 -2.64
CA CYS A 66 3.96 39.39 -2.50
C CYS A 66 4.41 39.40 -1.04
N GLU A 67 3.86 40.29 -0.21
CA GLU A 67 4.24 40.45 1.21
C GLU A 67 3.92 39.21 2.07
N ARG A 68 3.09 38.30 1.55
CA ARG A 68 2.71 37.04 2.19
C ARG A 68 3.44 35.83 1.59
N CYS A 69 4.41 36.05 0.72
CA CYS A 69 5.17 34.98 0.08
C CYS A 69 6.32 34.50 0.99
N PRO A 70 6.52 33.18 1.16
CA PRO A 70 7.67 32.65 1.92
C PRO A 70 9.02 33.17 1.39
N PHE A 71 9.09 33.38 0.07
CA PHE A 71 10.29 33.88 -0.60
C PHE A 71 10.44 35.41 -0.57
N PHE A 72 9.53 36.16 0.06
CA PHE A 72 9.51 37.62 -0.04
C PHE A 72 10.72 38.28 0.61
N VAL A 73 11.19 37.75 1.74
CA VAL A 73 12.37 38.28 2.45
C VAL A 73 13.64 37.70 1.84
N ASP A 74 13.67 36.37 1.65
CA ASP A 74 14.81 35.63 1.12
C ASP A 74 14.44 34.94 -0.19
N GLY A 75 15.00 35.40 -1.31
CA GLY A 75 14.88 34.73 -2.61
C GLY A 75 13.89 35.34 -3.62
N CYS A 76 13.33 36.52 -3.36
CA CYS A 76 12.50 37.27 -4.30
C CYS A 76 13.23 38.52 -4.80
N ASP A 77 13.43 38.65 -6.11
CA ASP A 77 14.03 39.86 -6.70
C ASP A 77 13.09 41.10 -6.63
N PHE A 78 11.85 40.93 -6.17
CA PHE A 78 10.81 41.97 -6.10
C PHE A 78 10.48 42.41 -4.66
N VAL A 79 11.45 42.38 -3.75
CA VAL A 79 11.28 42.97 -2.41
C VAL A 79 11.13 44.50 -2.49
N SER A 80 11.75 45.13 -3.49
CA SER A 80 11.66 46.57 -3.76
C SER A 80 10.65 46.90 -4.87
N ASP A 81 10.09 48.11 -4.82
CA ASP A 81 8.98 48.57 -5.66
C ASP A 81 9.22 48.48 -7.17
N ASP A 82 10.49 48.53 -7.59
CA ASP A 82 10.86 48.61 -9.00
C ASP A 82 11.41 47.29 -9.54
N GLY A 83 11.94 46.42 -8.67
CA GLY A 83 12.73 45.24 -9.04
C GLY A 83 13.99 45.60 -9.85
N PRO A 84 14.90 44.66 -10.11
CA PRO A 84 16.04 44.92 -10.99
C PRO A 84 15.58 45.17 -12.44
N PRO A 85 16.24 46.09 -13.17
CA PRO A 85 15.94 46.32 -14.59
C PRO A 85 16.05 45.02 -15.41
N GLY A 86 15.03 44.72 -16.21
CA GLY A 86 15.01 43.56 -17.11
C GLY A 86 14.60 42.23 -16.46
N VAL A 87 14.28 42.22 -15.17
CA VAL A 87 13.83 41.02 -14.45
C VAL A 87 12.30 40.95 -14.44
N MET A 88 11.74 39.75 -14.68
CA MET A 88 10.29 39.50 -14.73
C MET A 88 9.76 38.98 -13.38
N PRO A 89 8.50 39.29 -12.99
CA PRO A 89 7.93 38.79 -11.74
C PRO A 89 7.71 37.28 -11.75
N CYS A 90 7.37 36.71 -10.58
CA CYS A 90 7.04 35.29 -10.47
C CYS A 90 5.78 34.93 -11.29
N GLY A 91 5.66 33.66 -11.69
CA GLY A 91 4.59 33.22 -12.61
C GLY A 91 3.18 33.44 -12.06
N GLY A 92 2.97 33.32 -10.74
CA GLY A 92 1.68 33.59 -10.13
C GLY A 92 1.27 35.07 -10.19
N LEU A 93 2.20 35.99 -9.91
CA LEU A 93 1.94 37.43 -10.03
C LEU A 93 1.69 37.81 -11.49
N ALA A 94 2.47 37.26 -12.43
CA ALA A 94 2.30 37.46 -13.86
C ALA A 94 0.89 37.04 -14.32
N LEU A 95 0.49 35.81 -14.00
CA LEU A 95 -0.80 35.24 -14.39
C LEU A 95 -1.97 36.03 -13.81
N ILE A 96 -1.99 36.30 -12.50
CA ILE A 96 -3.10 36.99 -11.83
C ILE A 96 -3.26 38.42 -12.37
N SER A 97 -2.15 39.15 -12.57
CA SER A 97 -2.21 40.50 -13.14
C SER A 97 -2.85 40.53 -14.53
N ALA A 98 -2.53 39.53 -15.35
CA ALA A 98 -3.03 39.47 -16.73
C ALA A 98 -4.47 38.96 -16.79
N LEU A 99 -4.89 38.10 -15.85
CA LEU A 99 -6.31 37.73 -15.69
C LEU A 99 -7.17 38.92 -15.24
N LEU A 100 -6.68 39.76 -14.33
CA LEU A 100 -7.35 41.00 -13.92
C LEU A 100 -7.49 41.99 -15.08
N LYS A 101 -6.39 42.22 -15.82
CA LYS A 101 -6.39 43.12 -16.98
C LYS A 101 -7.42 42.71 -18.04
N ASN A 102 -7.57 41.41 -18.26
CA ASN A 102 -8.51 40.86 -19.23
C ASN A 102 -9.93 40.68 -18.67
N ALA A 103 -10.21 41.16 -17.45
CA ALA A 103 -11.49 41.01 -16.76
C ALA A 103 -11.96 39.55 -16.62
N ALA A 104 -11.03 38.59 -16.58
CA ALA A 104 -11.33 37.19 -16.37
C ALA A 104 -11.60 36.88 -14.88
N ILE A 105 -11.00 37.67 -14.00
CA ILE A 105 -11.20 37.70 -12.55
C ILE A 105 -11.31 39.16 -12.08
N GLU A 106 -11.96 39.39 -10.96
CA GLU A 106 -12.12 40.70 -10.32
C GLU A 106 -11.17 40.86 -9.11
N GLU A 107 -10.88 42.11 -8.73
CA GLU A 107 -10.01 42.39 -7.57
C GLU A 107 -10.59 41.82 -6.27
N SER A 108 -11.91 41.92 -6.09
CA SER A 108 -12.66 41.36 -4.95
C SER A 108 -12.47 39.85 -4.81
N GLU A 109 -12.38 39.13 -5.93
CA GLU A 109 -12.16 37.67 -5.94
C GLU A 109 -10.74 37.32 -5.50
N VAL A 110 -9.76 38.11 -5.94
CA VAL A 110 -8.36 37.90 -5.57
C VAL A 110 -8.15 38.24 -4.10
N GLU A 111 -8.75 39.32 -3.59
CA GLU A 111 -8.71 39.67 -2.18
C GLU A 111 -9.41 38.61 -1.32
N ALA A 112 -10.61 38.16 -1.69
CA ALA A 112 -11.33 37.11 -0.96
C ALA A 112 -10.56 35.78 -0.95
N THR A 113 -9.98 35.38 -2.09
CA THR A 113 -9.16 34.16 -2.21
C THR A 113 -7.88 34.31 -1.40
N GLY A 114 -7.22 35.47 -1.44
CA GLY A 114 -5.99 35.72 -0.71
C GLY A 114 -6.19 35.89 0.80
N GLU A 115 -7.34 36.40 1.23
CA GLU A 115 -7.79 36.34 2.63
C GLU A 115 -8.07 34.90 3.05
N ARG A 116 -8.79 34.12 2.24
CA ARG A 116 -9.04 32.70 2.52
C ARG A 116 -7.73 31.92 2.59
N LEU A 117 -6.78 32.19 1.68
CA LEU A 117 -5.43 31.63 1.70
C LEU A 117 -4.59 32.15 2.88
N GLY A 118 -4.88 33.34 3.43
CA GLY A 118 -4.26 33.87 4.65
C GLY A 118 -4.89 33.34 5.95
N LYS A 119 -6.17 32.96 5.88
CA LYS A 119 -6.95 32.29 6.94
C LYS A 119 -6.77 30.77 6.90
N LEU A 120 -6.32 30.23 5.76
CA LEU A 120 -5.73 28.91 5.62
C LEU A 120 -4.44 28.91 6.42
N LYS A 121 -4.57 28.86 7.76
CA LYS A 121 -3.63 28.15 8.59
C LYS A 121 -3.46 26.80 7.90
N SER A 122 -2.23 26.47 7.56
CA SER A 122 -1.84 25.17 7.03
C SER A 122 -2.73 24.05 7.58
N VAL A 123 -3.54 23.46 6.73
CA VAL A 123 -4.54 22.49 7.14
C VAL A 123 -3.80 21.16 7.29
N LEU A 124 -3.67 20.66 8.51
CA LEU A 124 -3.40 19.25 8.78
C LEU A 124 -4.49 18.38 8.16
N SER A 125 -4.08 17.48 7.30
CA SER A 125 -4.93 16.44 6.73
C SER A 125 -4.27 15.09 6.93
N LEU A 126 -5.07 14.02 7.00
CA LEU A 126 -4.52 12.67 7.00
C LEU A 126 -3.75 12.44 5.69
N SER A 127 -2.55 11.88 5.80
CA SER A 127 -1.73 11.55 4.64
C SER A 127 -2.50 10.66 3.66
N PRO A 128 -2.39 10.89 2.33
CA PRO A 128 -3.05 10.04 1.33
C PRO A 128 -2.57 8.59 1.38
N GLN A 129 -1.39 8.34 1.98
CA GLN A 129 -0.82 7.02 2.18
C GLN A 129 -1.27 6.34 3.48
N CYS A 130 -2.05 7.03 4.32
CA CYS A 130 -2.50 6.52 5.61
C CYS A 130 -3.99 6.23 5.60
N SER A 131 -4.46 5.32 6.45
CA SER A 131 -5.88 5.05 6.65
C SER A 131 -6.24 4.76 8.08
N LEU A 132 -7.33 5.37 8.55
CA LEU A 132 -7.86 5.11 9.88
C LEU A 132 -8.53 3.73 9.90
N LYS A 133 -8.27 2.96 10.94
CA LYS A 133 -8.81 1.61 11.11
C LYS A 133 -9.49 1.47 12.47
N ARG A 134 -10.77 1.10 12.44
CA ARG A 134 -11.57 0.71 13.61
C ARG A 134 -11.57 -0.82 13.74
N LEU A 135 -10.43 -1.38 14.17
CA LEU A 135 -10.28 -2.83 14.40
C LEU A 135 -10.76 -3.18 15.82
N GLU A 136 -10.09 -4.10 16.52
CA GLU A 136 -10.31 -4.32 17.96
C GLU A 136 -9.92 -3.11 18.82
N LYS A 137 -9.06 -2.24 18.29
CA LYS A 137 -8.70 -0.92 18.82
C LYS A 137 -8.68 0.10 17.67
N TYR A 138 -8.30 1.33 17.98
CA TYR A 138 -8.15 2.41 17.03
C TYR A 138 -6.72 2.47 16.48
N TYR A 139 -6.59 2.52 15.16
CA TYR A 139 -5.29 2.56 14.50
C TYR A 139 -5.22 3.55 13.35
N VAL A 140 -3.99 3.98 13.05
CA VAL A 140 -3.60 4.58 11.77
C VAL A 140 -2.75 3.55 11.02
N TYR A 141 -3.17 3.18 9.82
CA TYR A 141 -2.44 2.25 8.96
C TYR A 141 -1.73 3.01 7.85
N HIS A 142 -0.40 3.01 7.86
CA HIS A 142 0.43 3.58 6.81
C HIS A 142 0.61 2.54 5.68
N ILE A 143 -0.20 2.67 4.62
CA ILE A 143 -0.38 1.67 3.55
C ILE A 143 0.94 1.37 2.83
N SER A 144 1.74 2.40 2.53
CA SER A 144 2.97 2.23 1.75
C SER A 144 4.10 1.56 2.53
N HIS A 145 4.26 1.88 3.82
CA HIS A 145 5.28 1.27 4.67
C HIS A 145 4.83 -0.07 5.27
N ASP A 146 3.50 -0.29 5.30
CA ASP A 146 2.84 -1.42 5.95
C ASP A 146 2.91 -1.36 7.48
N ASP A 147 2.82 -0.16 8.06
CA ASP A 147 2.89 0.04 9.52
C ASP A 147 1.51 0.31 10.12
N LEU A 148 1.23 -0.28 11.28
CA LEU A 148 -0.04 -0.13 12.00
C LEU A 148 0.18 0.51 13.37
N TYR A 149 -0.14 1.80 13.49
CA TYR A 149 0.06 2.59 14.69
C TYR A 149 -1.20 2.55 15.57
N GLU A 150 -1.11 2.03 16.79
CA GLU A 150 -2.19 2.11 17.78
C GLU A 150 -2.31 3.55 18.29
N VAL A 151 -3.53 4.08 18.31
CA VAL A 151 -3.84 5.42 18.83
C VAL A 151 -4.96 5.34 19.86
N ASN A 152 -4.94 6.23 20.84
CA ASN A 152 -6.06 6.35 21.77
C ASN A 152 -7.29 6.98 21.09
N GLU A 153 -8.44 6.94 21.78
CA GLU A 153 -9.70 7.41 21.22
C GLU A 153 -9.69 8.90 20.85
N ASP A 154 -9.09 9.76 21.68
CA ASP A 154 -9.03 11.20 21.44
C ASP A 154 -8.14 11.52 20.22
N GLY A 155 -6.98 10.88 20.12
CA GLY A 155 -6.09 10.98 18.96
C GLY A 155 -6.76 10.47 17.68
N PHE A 156 -7.49 9.36 17.76
CA PHE A 156 -8.24 8.84 16.62
C PHE A 156 -9.34 9.81 16.15
N ARG A 157 -10.12 10.39 17.08
CA ARG A 157 -11.15 11.40 16.76
C ARG A 157 -10.53 12.64 16.12
N PHE A 158 -9.36 13.07 16.60
CA PHE A 158 -8.64 14.20 16.00
C PHE A 158 -8.23 13.90 14.55
N LEU A 159 -7.61 12.74 14.31
CA LEU A 159 -7.21 12.34 12.96
C LEU A 159 -8.41 12.14 12.03
N GLU A 160 -9.54 11.63 12.54
CA GLU A 160 -10.79 11.52 11.79
C GLU A 160 -11.32 12.91 11.38
N SER A 161 -11.20 13.91 12.26
CA SER A 161 -11.54 15.29 11.91
C SER A 161 -10.60 15.88 10.85
N CYS A 162 -9.34 15.45 10.83
CA CYS A 162 -8.36 15.83 9.79
C CYS A 162 -8.67 15.16 8.45
N GLU A 163 -9.12 13.90 8.43
CA GLU A 163 -9.56 13.20 7.21
C GLU A 163 -10.83 13.83 6.60
N LYS A 164 -11.77 14.27 7.44
CA LYS A 164 -12.98 14.98 7.01
C LYS A 164 -12.75 16.44 6.63
N GLY A 165 -11.56 16.98 6.92
CA GLY A 165 -11.23 18.39 6.71
C GLY A 165 -11.96 19.36 7.64
N GLU A 166 -12.47 18.87 8.76
CA GLU A 166 -13.22 19.65 9.75
C GLU A 166 -12.29 20.28 10.79
N GLN A 167 -11.17 19.63 11.12
CA GLN A 167 -10.19 20.04 12.13
C GLN A 167 -10.84 20.59 13.40
N SER A 168 -11.47 19.69 14.16
CA SER A 168 -12.27 20.07 15.31
C SER A 168 -11.46 20.93 16.27
N LYS A 169 -11.93 22.16 16.53
CA LYS A 169 -11.31 23.09 17.48
C LYS A 169 -11.43 22.62 18.94
N ASP A 170 -12.35 21.69 19.18
CA ASP A 170 -12.59 21.12 20.50
C ASP A 170 -11.63 19.95 20.82
N LEU A 171 -10.83 19.52 19.82
CA LEU A 171 -9.80 18.51 19.97
C LEU A 171 -8.44 19.21 19.96
N GLU A 172 -7.85 19.41 21.13
CA GLU A 172 -6.49 19.94 21.29
C GLU A 172 -5.52 18.77 21.51
N PRO A 173 -4.96 18.16 20.45
CA PRO A 173 -4.00 17.08 20.61
C PRO A 173 -2.72 17.60 21.27
N GLU A 174 -2.07 16.74 22.04
CA GLU A 174 -0.78 17.06 22.65
C GLU A 174 0.26 17.44 21.56
N PRO A 175 1.08 18.48 21.76
CA PRO A 175 2.06 18.90 20.76
C PRO A 175 3.00 17.78 20.30
N GLY A 176 3.40 16.88 21.21
CA GLY A 176 4.25 15.73 20.88
C GLY A 176 3.57 14.73 19.94
N PHE A 177 2.27 14.53 20.07
CA PHE A 177 1.49 13.68 19.17
C PHE A 177 1.42 14.28 17.76
N LEU A 178 1.19 15.59 17.65
CA LEU A 178 1.19 16.28 16.35
C LEU A 178 2.54 16.19 15.63
N THR A 179 3.63 16.49 16.35
CA THR A 179 4.99 16.38 15.81
C THR A 179 5.26 14.95 15.34
N TYR A 180 4.94 13.96 16.17
CA TYR A 180 5.09 12.55 15.79
C TYR A 180 4.30 12.19 14.53
N CYS A 181 3.02 12.57 14.46
CA CYS A 181 2.20 12.29 13.29
C CYS A 181 2.72 12.96 12.01
N ILE A 182 3.34 14.12 12.09
CA ILE A 182 3.93 14.80 10.92
C ILE A 182 5.25 14.12 10.53
N ASP A 183 6.12 13.86 11.49
CA ASP A 183 7.44 13.25 11.27
C ASP A 183 7.33 11.83 10.69
N GLU A 184 6.35 11.06 11.16
CA GLU A 184 6.03 9.71 10.66
C GLU A 184 5.18 9.74 9.36
N GLY A 185 4.87 10.92 8.83
CA GLY A 185 4.09 11.05 7.60
C GLY A 185 2.63 10.59 7.70
N LEU A 186 2.07 10.53 8.92
CA LEU A 186 0.66 10.23 9.19
C LEU A 186 -0.25 11.43 8.88
N LEU A 187 0.25 12.63 9.14
CA LEU A 187 -0.38 13.90 8.79
C LEU A 187 0.46 14.66 7.77
N VAL A 188 -0.21 15.33 6.85
CA VAL A 188 0.40 16.29 5.93
C VAL A 188 -0.17 17.68 6.16
N GLN A 189 0.71 18.65 6.18
CA GLN A 189 0.40 20.05 6.39
C GLN A 189 0.39 20.76 5.04
N GLY A 190 -0.76 21.30 4.62
CA GLY A 190 -0.85 21.93 3.31
C GLY A 190 -2.07 22.82 3.08
N PRO A 191 -2.14 23.49 1.92
CA PRO A 191 -3.26 24.35 1.55
C PRO A 191 -4.46 23.58 0.98
N VAL A 192 -4.30 22.28 0.70
CA VAL A 192 -5.30 21.43 0.04
C VAL A 192 -5.69 20.28 0.96
N LEU A 193 -7.00 20.09 1.13
CA LEU A 193 -7.56 18.90 1.78
C LEU A 193 -7.49 17.70 0.84
N HIS A 194 -6.87 16.62 1.29
CA HIS A 194 -6.97 15.33 0.62
C HIS A 194 -8.27 14.65 1.06
N THR A 195 -9.32 14.77 0.27
CA THR A 195 -10.58 14.07 0.52
C THR A 195 -10.61 12.76 -0.25
N ARG A 196 -10.98 11.68 0.44
CA ARG A 196 -11.25 10.37 -0.15
C ARG A 196 -12.55 9.81 0.41
N ARG A 197 -13.01 8.71 -0.16
CA ARG A 197 -14.10 7.94 0.45
C ARG A 197 -13.66 7.46 1.84
N VAL A 198 -14.35 7.94 2.86
CA VAL A 198 -14.15 7.52 4.25
C VAL A 198 -14.94 6.23 4.50
N TRP A 199 -14.28 5.27 5.16
CA TRP A 199 -14.88 4.00 5.58
C TRP A 199 -14.95 4.00 7.10
N SER A 200 -16.12 4.35 7.63
CA SER A 200 -16.29 4.62 9.08
C SER A 200 -16.86 3.43 9.86
N GLU A 201 -17.12 2.30 9.21
CA GLU A 201 -17.69 1.12 9.88
C GLU A 201 -16.69 0.46 10.83
N GLU A 202 -17.20 -0.20 11.88
CA GLU A 202 -16.37 -1.05 12.75
C GLU A 202 -16.05 -2.40 12.09
N ALA A 203 -14.83 -2.87 12.30
CA ALA A 203 -14.43 -4.21 11.90
C ALA A 203 -15.28 -5.28 12.64
N PRO A 204 -15.45 -6.48 12.06
CA PRO A 204 -15.88 -7.61 12.86
C PRO A 204 -14.86 -7.92 13.98
N VAL A 205 -15.27 -8.69 14.99
CA VAL A 205 -14.38 -9.22 16.03
C VAL A 205 -14.38 -10.76 15.94
N PRO A 206 -13.24 -11.41 15.66
CA PRO A 206 -11.96 -10.80 15.30
C PRO A 206 -12.01 -10.07 13.96
N SER A 207 -11.12 -9.11 13.76
CA SER A 207 -11.03 -8.33 12.53
C SER A 207 -10.47 -9.18 11.38
N LEU A 208 -11.00 -8.97 10.16
CA LEU A 208 -10.43 -9.57 8.95
C LEU A 208 -9.39 -8.60 8.40
N ARG A 209 -8.10 -8.84 8.66
CA ARG A 209 -7.00 -7.91 8.29
C ARG A 209 -6.35 -8.28 6.95
N TYR A 210 -6.35 -9.56 6.59
CA TYR A 210 -5.71 -10.09 5.37
C TYR A 210 -6.73 -10.81 4.50
N LEU A 211 -6.69 -10.53 3.21
CA LEU A 211 -7.48 -11.22 2.20
C LEU A 211 -6.55 -11.90 1.18
N GLU A 212 -6.49 -13.22 1.21
CA GLU A 212 -5.86 -14.01 0.16
C GLU A 212 -6.83 -14.13 -1.01
N TRP A 213 -6.60 -13.39 -2.09
CA TRP A 213 -7.53 -13.34 -3.21
C TRP A 213 -6.97 -14.07 -4.42
N LEU A 214 -7.50 -15.26 -4.68
CA LEU A 214 -7.16 -16.06 -5.84
C LEU A 214 -7.98 -15.53 -7.03
N VAL A 215 -7.33 -14.75 -7.91
CA VAL A 215 -8.00 -14.14 -9.07
C VAL A 215 -8.21 -15.11 -10.22
N THR A 216 -7.48 -16.23 -10.24
CA THR A 216 -7.58 -17.27 -11.27
C THR A 216 -7.00 -18.59 -10.78
N ARG A 217 -7.42 -19.73 -11.34
CA ARG A 217 -6.69 -21.02 -11.24
C ARG A 217 -5.75 -21.25 -12.43
N LYS A 218 -5.76 -20.37 -13.42
CA LYS A 218 -4.91 -20.47 -14.60
C LYS A 218 -3.48 -20.09 -14.22
N CYS A 219 -2.52 -20.89 -14.67
CA CYS A 219 -1.11 -20.62 -14.50
C CYS A 219 -0.37 -20.91 -15.81
N ASN A 220 0.69 -20.16 -16.07
CA ASN A 220 1.63 -20.40 -17.17
C ASN A 220 2.76 -21.40 -16.81
N LEU A 221 2.77 -21.92 -15.57
CA LEU A 221 3.69 -22.95 -15.09
C LEU A 221 2.91 -24.16 -14.54
N ALA A 222 3.60 -25.29 -14.38
CA ALA A 222 3.06 -26.52 -13.81
C ALA A 222 3.92 -27.01 -12.63
N CYS A 223 4.11 -26.15 -11.62
CA CYS A 223 5.02 -26.43 -10.51
C CYS A 223 4.67 -27.72 -9.74
N ALA A 224 5.68 -28.52 -9.40
CA ALA A 224 5.54 -29.81 -8.70
C ALA A 224 4.90 -29.68 -7.31
N HIS A 225 5.15 -28.57 -6.60
CA HIS A 225 4.64 -28.32 -5.25
C HIS A 225 3.30 -27.58 -5.20
N CYS A 226 2.63 -27.37 -6.34
CA CYS A 226 1.45 -26.50 -6.36
C CYS A 226 0.27 -27.09 -5.59
N TYR A 227 -0.10 -26.44 -4.49
CA TYR A 227 -1.21 -26.85 -3.62
C TYR A 227 -2.59 -26.71 -4.29
N LEU A 228 -2.71 -25.88 -5.33
CA LEU A 228 -3.92 -25.74 -6.15
C LEU A 228 -4.11 -26.89 -7.17
N GLY A 229 -3.10 -27.74 -7.34
CA GLY A 229 -3.13 -28.83 -8.31
C GLY A 229 -2.95 -28.34 -9.75
N GLU A 230 -3.74 -28.93 -10.65
CA GLU A 230 -3.69 -28.61 -12.08
C GLU A 230 -4.20 -27.21 -12.40
N SER A 231 -3.63 -26.62 -13.46
CA SER A 231 -4.08 -25.33 -13.97
C SER A 231 -5.45 -25.50 -14.63
N GLU A 232 -6.39 -24.62 -14.28
CA GLU A 232 -7.75 -24.65 -14.81
C GLU A 232 -8.15 -23.25 -15.32
N ASP A 233 -8.94 -23.17 -16.40
CA ASP A 233 -9.45 -21.90 -16.93
C ASP A 233 -10.65 -21.40 -16.11
N VAL A 234 -10.41 -21.17 -14.82
CA VAL A 234 -11.38 -20.58 -13.89
C VAL A 234 -10.83 -19.24 -13.41
N GLU A 235 -11.64 -18.20 -13.53
CA GLU A 235 -11.24 -16.82 -13.25
C GLU A 235 -12.30 -16.11 -12.41
N PHE A 236 -11.82 -15.21 -11.55
CA PHE A 236 -12.68 -14.35 -10.76
C PHE A 236 -13.52 -13.46 -11.68
N PRO A 237 -14.85 -13.37 -11.49
CA PRO A 237 -15.68 -12.53 -12.34
C PRO A 237 -15.34 -11.05 -12.17
N ARG A 238 -15.18 -10.33 -13.28
CA ARG A 238 -14.84 -8.89 -13.26
C ARG A 238 -15.81 -8.08 -12.41
N GLU A 239 -17.11 -8.38 -12.53
CA GLU A 239 -18.19 -7.71 -11.83
C GLU A 239 -18.15 -7.86 -10.31
N LEU A 240 -17.39 -8.83 -9.78
CA LEU A 240 -17.22 -9.05 -8.34
C LEU A 240 -16.00 -8.32 -7.76
N ILE A 241 -15.13 -7.75 -8.60
CA ILE A 241 -13.88 -7.09 -8.15
C ILE A 241 -14.20 -5.91 -7.24
N GLU A 242 -14.95 -4.93 -7.75
CA GLU A 242 -15.30 -3.73 -6.99
C GLU A 242 -16.16 -4.05 -5.75
N PRO A 243 -17.17 -4.96 -5.82
CA PRO A 243 -17.87 -5.45 -4.64
C PRO A 243 -16.93 -6.05 -3.58
N LEU A 244 -15.99 -6.91 -3.96
CA LEU A 244 -15.06 -7.53 -3.02
C LEU A 244 -14.21 -6.47 -2.30
N LEU A 245 -13.54 -5.59 -3.06
CA LEU A 245 -12.66 -4.57 -2.50
C LEU A 245 -13.42 -3.56 -1.65
N SER A 246 -14.65 -3.20 -2.03
CA SER A 246 -15.52 -2.33 -1.25
C SER A 246 -15.95 -2.99 0.06
N GLN A 247 -16.37 -4.27 0.02
CA GLN A 247 -16.77 -5.00 1.22
C GLN A 247 -15.61 -5.18 2.18
N PHE A 248 -14.41 -5.49 1.68
CA PHE A 248 -13.22 -5.65 2.50
C PHE A 248 -12.75 -4.31 3.11
N SER A 249 -12.82 -3.21 2.34
CA SER A 249 -12.55 -1.86 2.85
C SER A 249 -13.52 -1.45 3.97
N ALA A 250 -14.82 -1.72 3.81
CA ALA A 250 -15.85 -1.51 4.84
C ALA A 250 -15.70 -2.43 6.06
N MET A 251 -14.89 -3.48 5.96
CA MET A 251 -14.52 -4.35 7.09
C MET A 251 -13.21 -3.91 7.73
N GLN A 252 -12.66 -2.75 7.34
CA GLN A 252 -11.40 -2.20 7.84
C GLN A 252 -10.19 -3.09 7.51
N GLY A 253 -10.24 -3.83 6.39
CA GLY A 253 -9.14 -4.67 5.92
C GLY A 253 -7.82 -3.90 5.74
N LEU A 254 -6.69 -4.60 5.82
CA LEU A 254 -5.34 -4.02 5.67
C LEU A 254 -4.71 -4.42 4.34
N ARG A 255 -4.48 -5.72 4.14
CA ARG A 255 -3.74 -6.25 2.98
C ARG A 255 -4.60 -7.15 2.10
N VAL A 256 -4.49 -6.96 0.79
CA VAL A 256 -5.02 -7.87 -0.23
C VAL A 256 -3.83 -8.55 -0.91
N LEU A 257 -3.70 -9.86 -0.68
CA LEU A 257 -2.70 -10.71 -1.31
C LEU A 257 -3.30 -11.25 -2.61
N VAL A 258 -3.00 -10.60 -3.73
CA VAL A 258 -3.49 -11.01 -5.04
C VAL A 258 -2.69 -12.21 -5.51
N SER A 259 -3.34 -13.37 -5.56
CA SER A 259 -2.76 -14.70 -5.76
C SER A 259 -3.60 -15.52 -6.75
N GLY A 260 -3.42 -16.84 -6.79
CA GLY A 260 -4.14 -17.76 -7.66
C GLY A 260 -3.21 -18.82 -8.25
N GLY A 261 -3.44 -19.18 -9.51
CA GLY A 261 -2.45 -19.85 -10.34
C GLY A 261 -1.31 -18.88 -10.68
N GLU A 262 -1.55 -17.92 -11.57
CA GLU A 262 -0.67 -16.78 -11.79
C GLU A 262 -1.51 -15.51 -12.05
N PRO A 263 -1.48 -14.50 -11.16
CA PRO A 263 -2.30 -13.31 -11.34
C PRO A 263 -1.99 -12.53 -12.62
N THR A 264 -0.73 -12.52 -13.09
CA THR A 264 -0.36 -11.76 -14.29
C THR A 264 -0.97 -12.30 -15.58
N VAL A 265 -1.54 -13.52 -15.59
CA VAL A 265 -2.28 -14.07 -16.74
C VAL A 265 -3.79 -13.92 -16.63
N TYR A 266 -4.30 -13.36 -15.53
CA TYR A 266 -5.72 -13.10 -15.33
C TYR A 266 -6.25 -12.10 -16.36
N ARG A 267 -7.34 -12.45 -17.06
CA ARG A 267 -7.92 -11.62 -18.14
C ARG A 267 -8.26 -10.18 -17.72
N HIS A 268 -8.56 -9.95 -16.44
CA HIS A 268 -8.90 -8.62 -15.93
C HIS A 268 -7.81 -7.99 -15.06
N PHE A 269 -6.56 -8.48 -15.13
CA PHE A 269 -5.44 -7.95 -14.37
C PHE A 269 -5.25 -6.44 -14.58
N GLN A 270 -5.33 -5.95 -15.83
CA GLN A 270 -5.16 -4.52 -16.13
C GLN A 270 -6.25 -3.66 -15.47
N PHE A 271 -7.51 -4.12 -15.53
CA PHE A 271 -8.61 -3.43 -14.87
C PHE A 271 -8.40 -3.39 -13.36
N LEU A 272 -8.01 -4.51 -12.74
CA LEU A 272 -7.65 -4.54 -11.32
C LEU A 272 -6.53 -3.53 -11.01
N ASN A 273 -5.42 -3.59 -11.74
CA ASN A 273 -4.29 -2.69 -11.55
C ASN A 273 -4.69 -1.21 -11.64
N GLU A 274 -5.65 -0.84 -12.50
CA GLU A 274 -6.09 0.54 -12.64
C GLU A 274 -6.90 1.08 -11.46
N ILE A 275 -7.65 0.22 -10.76
CA ILE A 275 -8.61 0.63 -9.73
C ILE A 275 -8.11 0.52 -8.28
N ILE A 276 -6.99 -0.18 -8.03
CA ILE A 276 -6.56 -0.52 -6.65
C ILE A 276 -6.30 0.73 -5.79
N ASP A 277 -5.81 1.82 -6.37
CA ASP A 277 -5.56 3.11 -5.68
C ASP A 277 -6.83 3.78 -5.12
N GLN A 278 -8.01 3.30 -5.51
CA GLN A 278 -9.30 3.82 -5.01
C GLN A 278 -9.65 3.27 -3.62
N TYR A 279 -8.92 2.26 -3.14
CA TYR A 279 -9.19 1.57 -1.89
C TYR A 279 -8.07 1.81 -0.88
N PRO A 280 -8.38 2.03 0.40
CA PRO A 280 -7.39 2.26 1.46
C PRO A 280 -6.79 0.92 1.94
N LEU A 281 -6.25 0.15 1.01
CA LEU A 281 -5.75 -1.21 1.18
C LEU A 281 -4.35 -1.33 0.58
N ARG A 282 -3.48 -2.08 1.24
CA ARG A 282 -2.19 -2.45 0.69
C ARG A 282 -2.36 -3.66 -0.22
N PHE A 283 -1.99 -3.51 -1.48
CA PHE A 283 -2.04 -4.58 -2.48
C PHE A 283 -0.66 -5.21 -2.66
N VAL A 284 -0.60 -6.52 -2.44
CA VAL A 284 0.60 -7.35 -2.63
C VAL A 284 0.35 -8.31 -3.79
N LEU A 285 1.22 -8.29 -4.79
CA LEU A 285 1.16 -9.21 -5.92
C LEU A 285 1.99 -10.45 -5.62
N LEU A 286 1.36 -11.63 -5.51
CA LEU A 286 2.07 -12.91 -5.43
C LEU A 286 2.24 -13.46 -6.85
N THR A 287 3.48 -13.60 -7.34
CA THR A 287 3.73 -14.00 -8.73
C THR A 287 4.90 -14.96 -8.86
N ASN A 288 4.84 -15.84 -9.86
CA ASN A 288 5.98 -16.66 -10.28
C ASN A 288 7.07 -15.85 -11.03
N GLY A 289 6.82 -14.56 -11.31
CA GLY A 289 7.78 -13.64 -11.94
C GLY A 289 8.00 -13.87 -13.44
N PHE A 290 7.47 -14.92 -14.04
CA PHE A 290 7.84 -15.34 -15.40
C PHE A 290 7.51 -14.29 -16.48
N THR A 291 6.39 -13.57 -16.31
CA THR A 291 5.90 -12.53 -17.24
C THR A 291 6.39 -11.13 -16.87
N LEU A 292 7.02 -10.98 -15.70
CA LEU A 292 7.28 -9.68 -15.09
C LEU A 292 8.60 -9.09 -15.59
N ASN A 293 8.51 -8.25 -16.62
CA ASN A 293 9.64 -7.50 -17.17
C ASN A 293 9.57 -6.01 -16.79
N ALA A 294 10.63 -5.25 -17.09
CA ALA A 294 10.73 -3.83 -16.73
C ALA A 294 9.53 -2.98 -17.22
N PRO A 295 9.06 -3.08 -18.49
CA PRO A 295 7.85 -2.38 -18.91
C PRO A 295 6.60 -2.75 -18.11
N PHE A 296 6.44 -4.03 -17.75
CA PHE A 296 5.31 -4.48 -16.91
C PHE A 296 5.42 -3.90 -15.51
N ALA A 297 6.57 -4.10 -14.84
CA ALA A 297 6.81 -3.63 -13.47
C ALA A 297 6.58 -2.12 -13.32
N LYS A 298 7.03 -1.31 -14.29
CA LYS A 298 6.82 0.14 -14.29
C LYS A 298 5.35 0.58 -14.35
N ARG A 299 4.44 -0.28 -14.82
CA ARG A 299 2.99 0.00 -14.88
C ARG A 299 2.22 -0.55 -13.68
N LEU A 300 2.87 -1.33 -12.81
CA LEU A 300 2.23 -1.85 -11.62
C LEU A 300 1.92 -0.70 -10.66
N LYS A 301 0.69 -0.70 -10.15
CA LYS A 301 0.23 0.19 -9.07
C LYS A 301 0.22 -0.53 -7.70
N PHE A 302 0.66 -1.79 -7.68
CA PHE A 302 0.78 -2.56 -6.46
C PHE A 302 1.80 -1.92 -5.52
N HIS A 303 1.65 -2.14 -4.22
CA HIS A 303 2.57 -1.59 -3.23
C HIS A 303 3.79 -2.49 -3.06
N GLU A 304 3.59 -3.80 -3.26
CA GLU A 304 4.58 -4.84 -3.03
C GLU A 304 4.42 -5.97 -4.04
N VAL A 305 5.53 -6.55 -4.46
CA VAL A 305 5.58 -7.76 -5.28
C VAL A 305 6.35 -8.83 -4.54
N GLN A 306 5.68 -9.94 -4.22
CA GLN A 306 6.32 -11.13 -3.69
C GLN A 306 6.58 -12.10 -4.84
N ILE A 307 7.86 -12.34 -5.13
CA ILE A 307 8.29 -13.25 -6.19
C ILE A 307 8.60 -14.61 -5.58
N SER A 308 8.06 -15.67 -6.19
CA SER A 308 8.44 -17.02 -5.79
C SER A 308 9.86 -17.37 -6.25
N LEU A 309 10.73 -17.72 -5.30
CA LEU A 309 12.11 -18.16 -5.56
C LEU A 309 12.42 -19.37 -4.66
N ASP A 310 12.36 -20.58 -5.21
CA ASP A 310 12.50 -21.81 -4.42
C ASP A 310 13.92 -22.41 -4.39
N GLY A 311 14.95 -21.63 -4.66
CA GLY A 311 16.32 -22.14 -4.73
C GLY A 311 17.22 -21.22 -5.53
N MET A 312 18.49 -21.59 -5.62
CA MET A 312 19.31 -21.21 -6.76
C MET A 312 18.83 -21.98 -8.00
N LYS A 313 19.53 -21.88 -9.13
CA LYS A 313 19.02 -22.43 -10.40
C LYS A 313 18.52 -23.88 -10.29
N ARG A 314 19.28 -24.76 -9.65
CA ARG A 314 18.94 -26.19 -9.54
C ARG A 314 17.74 -26.41 -8.62
N GLY A 315 17.73 -25.86 -7.40
CA GLY A 315 16.60 -25.97 -6.48
C GLY A 315 15.32 -25.34 -7.03
N HIS A 316 15.42 -24.18 -7.68
CA HIS A 316 14.28 -23.50 -8.24
C HIS A 316 13.65 -24.27 -9.42
N GLU A 317 14.47 -24.65 -10.41
CA GLU A 317 13.98 -25.24 -11.66
C GLU A 317 13.49 -26.68 -11.48
N VAL A 318 13.96 -27.42 -10.47
CA VAL A 318 13.48 -28.81 -10.22
C VAL A 318 12.00 -28.86 -9.86
N ILE A 319 11.45 -27.80 -9.25
CA ILE A 319 10.02 -27.75 -8.88
C ILE A 319 9.20 -26.77 -9.70
N ARG A 320 9.81 -25.82 -10.42
CA ARG A 320 9.10 -24.82 -11.25
C ARG A 320 9.26 -25.00 -12.75
N GLY A 321 10.21 -25.82 -13.19
CA GLY A 321 10.51 -26.08 -14.60
C GLY A 321 11.73 -25.30 -15.10
N GLU A 322 12.37 -25.81 -16.16
CA GLU A 322 13.60 -25.26 -16.73
C GLU A 322 13.42 -23.83 -17.25
N GLY A 323 14.44 -22.98 -17.04
CA GLY A 323 14.48 -21.61 -17.53
C GLY A 323 13.72 -20.59 -16.67
N THR A 324 13.05 -21.03 -15.60
CA THR A 324 12.29 -20.15 -14.71
C THR A 324 13.19 -19.31 -13.79
N PHE A 325 14.35 -19.83 -13.36
CA PHE A 325 15.25 -19.10 -12.46
C PHE A 325 15.76 -17.79 -13.08
N ALA A 326 16.19 -17.82 -14.35
CA ALA A 326 16.64 -16.62 -15.04
C ALA A 326 15.53 -15.56 -15.20
N ARG A 327 14.27 -16.01 -15.35
CA ARG A 327 13.10 -15.11 -15.41
C ARG A 327 12.83 -14.47 -14.06
N VAL A 328 12.95 -15.22 -12.98
CA VAL A 328 12.79 -14.69 -11.62
C VAL A 328 13.83 -13.63 -11.30
N LEU A 329 15.10 -13.83 -11.65
CA LEU A 329 16.13 -12.79 -11.47
C LEU A 329 15.82 -11.53 -12.28
N GLN A 330 15.36 -11.68 -13.52
CA GLN A 330 14.92 -10.55 -14.35
C GLN A 330 13.72 -9.81 -13.71
N ALA A 331 12.79 -10.55 -13.11
CA ALA A 331 11.64 -9.99 -12.43
C ALA A 331 12.02 -9.21 -11.17
N MET A 332 12.90 -9.75 -10.33
CA MET A 332 13.43 -9.08 -9.13
C MET A 332 14.08 -7.74 -9.50
N GLU A 333 14.95 -7.74 -10.52
CA GLU A 333 15.58 -6.53 -11.04
C GLU A 333 14.55 -5.51 -11.55
N SER A 334 13.53 -5.99 -12.26
CA SER A 334 12.46 -5.15 -12.81
C SER A 334 11.62 -4.49 -11.71
N VAL A 335 11.32 -5.21 -10.63
CA VAL A 335 10.56 -4.71 -9.47
C VAL A 335 11.36 -3.65 -8.73
N LYS A 336 12.63 -3.93 -8.38
CA LYS A 336 13.49 -2.94 -7.69
C LYS A 336 13.69 -1.69 -8.55
N SER A 337 13.93 -1.85 -9.85
CA SER A 337 14.05 -0.73 -10.79
C SER A 337 12.79 0.12 -10.93
N ALA A 338 11.61 -0.44 -10.63
CA ALA A 338 10.34 0.27 -10.62
C ALA A 338 10.08 1.03 -9.31
N GLY A 339 10.92 0.86 -8.28
CA GLY A 339 10.74 1.47 -6.96
C GLY A 339 9.64 0.81 -6.12
N LEU A 340 9.34 -0.46 -6.39
CA LEU A 340 8.35 -1.25 -5.65
C LEU A 340 9.02 -2.04 -4.53
N ASP A 341 8.28 -2.29 -3.44
CA ASP A 341 8.73 -3.24 -2.40
C ASP A 341 8.84 -4.64 -3.03
N LEU A 342 10.00 -5.27 -2.84
CA LEU A 342 10.26 -6.63 -3.30
C LEU A 342 10.32 -7.57 -2.10
N SER A 343 9.46 -8.58 -2.12
CA SER A 343 9.49 -9.70 -1.18
C SER A 343 9.78 -11.00 -1.93
N VAL A 344 10.26 -12.02 -1.21
CA VAL A 344 10.52 -13.35 -1.74
C VAL A 344 9.75 -14.40 -0.94
N ALA A 345 9.19 -15.38 -1.64
CA ALA A 345 8.64 -16.58 -1.02
C ALA A 345 9.39 -17.83 -1.49
N THR A 346 9.76 -18.68 -0.55
CA THR A 346 10.53 -19.90 -0.77
C THR A 346 9.87 -21.08 -0.08
N MET A 347 9.66 -22.16 -0.83
CA MET A 347 9.23 -23.44 -0.31
C MET A 347 10.44 -24.33 -0.04
N VAL A 348 10.55 -24.90 1.16
CA VAL A 348 11.63 -25.85 1.48
C VAL A 348 11.35 -27.20 0.80
N HIS A 349 12.35 -27.73 0.08
CA HIS A 349 12.27 -29.06 -0.52
C HIS A 349 13.66 -29.69 -0.68
N ARG A 350 13.74 -30.99 -0.97
CA ARG A 350 15.01 -31.73 -1.08
C ARG A 350 16.00 -31.10 -2.06
N GLY A 351 15.48 -30.44 -3.10
CA GLY A 351 16.26 -29.84 -4.15
C GLY A 351 17.02 -28.58 -3.75
N ASN A 352 16.60 -27.84 -2.71
CA ASN A 352 17.24 -26.57 -2.33
C ASN A 352 18.03 -26.62 -1.00
N LEU A 353 18.12 -27.79 -0.34
CA LEU A 353 18.74 -27.92 0.99
C LEU A 353 20.21 -27.46 1.07
N SER A 354 20.93 -27.47 -0.04
CA SER A 354 22.34 -27.05 -0.10
C SER A 354 22.53 -25.64 -0.66
N GLU A 355 21.46 -24.85 -0.80
CA GLU A 355 21.47 -23.58 -1.55
C GLU A 355 21.16 -22.35 -0.67
N TRP A 356 20.91 -22.53 0.63
CA TRP A 356 20.43 -21.47 1.52
C TRP A 356 21.40 -20.30 1.69
N ASP A 357 22.70 -20.55 1.86
CA ASP A 357 23.70 -19.47 1.99
C ASP A 357 23.76 -18.61 0.71
N GLU A 358 23.69 -19.26 -0.47
CA GLU A 358 23.67 -18.56 -1.76
C GLU A 358 22.36 -17.78 -1.96
N MET A 359 21.23 -18.35 -1.53
CA MET A 359 19.94 -17.65 -1.54
C MET A 359 19.95 -16.44 -0.61
N GLN A 360 20.52 -16.57 0.59
CA GLN A 360 20.66 -15.47 1.54
C GLN A 360 21.46 -14.32 0.92
N ALA A 361 22.64 -14.62 0.35
CA ALA A 361 23.46 -13.62 -0.33
C ALA A 361 22.74 -12.97 -1.52
N LEU A 362 21.83 -13.70 -2.18
CA LEU A 362 21.02 -13.18 -3.28
C LEU A 362 19.91 -12.24 -2.78
N VAL A 363 19.14 -12.61 -1.76
CA VAL A 363 18.06 -11.76 -1.22
C VAL A 363 18.62 -10.49 -0.58
N GLU A 364 19.77 -10.57 0.09
CA GLU A 364 20.49 -9.40 0.63
C GLU A 364 20.94 -8.46 -0.49
N ARG A 365 21.50 -9.01 -1.58
CA ARG A 365 21.93 -8.21 -2.73
C ARG A 365 20.79 -7.42 -3.37
N TYR A 366 19.60 -8.03 -3.44
CA TYR A 366 18.43 -7.39 -4.02
C TYR A 366 17.68 -6.48 -3.04
N ASP A 367 18.16 -6.36 -1.79
CA ASP A 367 17.51 -5.55 -0.75
C ASP A 367 16.02 -5.93 -0.65
N VAL A 368 15.79 -7.23 -0.48
CA VAL A 368 14.46 -7.83 -0.30
C VAL A 368 13.89 -7.39 1.04
N LYS A 369 12.65 -6.88 1.05
CA LYS A 369 11.95 -6.41 2.26
C LYS A 369 11.60 -7.58 3.18
N GLU A 370 11.09 -8.67 2.63
CA GLU A 370 10.70 -9.86 3.38
C GLU A 370 11.08 -11.13 2.63
N TRP A 371 11.62 -12.10 3.36
CA TRP A 371 11.88 -13.45 2.87
C TRP A 371 11.03 -14.46 3.64
N ASN A 372 9.89 -14.81 3.05
CA ASN A 372 8.95 -15.78 3.61
C ASN A 372 9.39 -17.19 3.22
N ILE A 373 9.72 -18.02 4.22
CA ILE A 373 10.12 -19.42 4.02
C ILE A 373 9.11 -20.32 4.70
N ASP A 374 8.54 -21.27 3.95
CA ASP A 374 7.58 -22.24 4.49
C ASP A 374 7.88 -23.65 4.01
N TYR A 375 7.36 -24.64 4.72
CA TYR A 375 7.36 -26.03 4.32
C TYR A 375 6.02 -26.41 3.69
N PRO A 376 5.98 -26.87 2.42
CA PRO A 376 4.74 -27.15 1.72
C PRO A 376 3.81 -28.11 2.47
N CYS A 377 2.54 -27.73 2.58
CA CYS A 377 1.50 -28.66 2.99
C CYS A 377 1.29 -29.73 1.90
N VAL A 378 1.14 -31.01 2.30
CA VAL A 378 0.89 -32.13 1.38
C VAL A 378 -0.50 -31.99 0.78
N ARG A 379 -0.58 -31.37 -0.41
CA ARG A 379 -1.80 -31.14 -1.17
C ARG A 379 -1.52 -30.97 -2.66
N GLY A 380 -2.49 -31.33 -3.50
CA GLY A 380 -2.46 -31.00 -4.92
C GLY A 380 -1.34 -31.74 -5.64
N ARG A 381 -0.56 -31.07 -6.50
CA ARG A 381 0.54 -31.76 -7.19
C ARG A 381 1.66 -32.20 -6.25
N TRP A 382 1.80 -31.56 -5.09
CA TRP A 382 2.84 -31.93 -4.13
C TRP A 382 2.71 -33.37 -3.63
N GLU A 383 1.48 -33.90 -3.56
CA GLU A 383 1.20 -35.31 -3.23
C GLU A 383 1.88 -36.30 -4.18
N LEU A 384 2.15 -35.88 -5.43
CA LEU A 384 2.74 -36.72 -6.47
C LEU A 384 4.28 -36.75 -6.41
N HIS A 385 4.89 -35.97 -5.52
CA HIS A 385 6.35 -35.78 -5.45
C HIS A 385 6.94 -36.03 -4.05
N PRO A 386 6.68 -37.20 -3.42
CA PRO A 386 7.24 -37.53 -2.11
C PRO A 386 8.77 -37.63 -2.12
N ASP A 387 9.39 -37.82 -3.29
CA ASP A 387 10.84 -37.80 -3.48
C ASP A 387 11.46 -36.43 -3.15
N LEU A 388 10.68 -35.35 -3.24
CA LEU A 388 11.11 -33.99 -2.91
C LEU A 388 10.87 -33.60 -1.44
N PHE A 389 10.25 -34.47 -0.65
CA PHE A 389 9.94 -34.18 0.76
C PHE A 389 11.22 -34.18 1.61
N VAL A 390 11.14 -33.42 2.70
CA VAL A 390 12.23 -33.17 3.65
C VAL A 390 11.76 -33.56 5.06
N ASP A 391 12.68 -33.98 5.91
CA ASP A 391 12.39 -34.15 7.34
C ASP A 391 11.96 -32.82 7.95
N GLU A 392 10.92 -32.84 8.78
CA GLU A 392 10.32 -31.63 9.35
C GLU A 392 11.30 -30.80 10.19
N ARG A 393 12.27 -31.43 10.87
CA ARG A 393 13.29 -30.71 11.64
C ARG A 393 14.29 -30.03 10.72
N ILE A 394 14.67 -30.68 9.62
CA ILE A 394 15.53 -30.05 8.61
C ILE A 394 14.79 -28.86 7.98
N ALA A 395 13.50 -29.02 7.66
CA ALA A 395 12.69 -27.93 7.12
C ALA A 395 12.61 -26.76 8.09
N ALA A 396 12.39 -27.03 9.37
CA ALA A 396 12.40 -26.01 10.42
C ALA A 396 13.73 -25.24 10.52
N GLU A 397 14.89 -25.91 10.43
CA GLU A 397 16.19 -25.21 10.39
C GLU A 397 16.31 -24.28 9.17
N CYS A 398 15.79 -24.70 8.02
CA CYS A 398 15.80 -23.88 6.81
C CYS A 398 14.90 -22.64 6.94
N MET A 399 13.77 -22.76 7.63
CA MET A 399 12.84 -21.64 7.85
C MET A 399 13.44 -20.50 8.69
N LYS A 400 14.50 -20.76 9.46
CA LYS A 400 15.21 -19.74 10.27
C LYS A 400 15.95 -18.69 9.43
N TYR A 401 16.20 -18.95 8.15
CA TYR A 401 16.74 -17.94 7.22
C TYR A 401 15.72 -16.82 6.92
N GLY A 402 14.43 -17.07 7.18
CA GLY A 402 13.36 -16.14 6.87
C GLY A 402 13.44 -14.90 7.75
N PHE A 403 13.08 -13.76 7.18
CA PHE A 403 13.00 -12.48 7.89
C PHE A 403 11.89 -11.62 7.29
N GLY A 404 11.53 -10.56 8.01
CA GLY A 404 10.33 -9.78 7.74
C GLY A 404 9.26 -10.03 8.80
N GLY A 405 8.13 -9.33 8.73
CA GLY A 405 7.24 -9.30 9.89
C GLY A 405 5.98 -8.47 9.73
N SER A 406 5.40 -8.40 8.54
CA SER A 406 4.14 -7.66 8.27
C SER A 406 2.88 -8.32 8.85
N TYR A 407 3.00 -9.03 9.98
CA TYR A 407 1.88 -9.56 10.74
C TYR A 407 1.40 -8.57 11.80
N HIS A 408 0.42 -7.76 11.41
CA HIS A 408 -0.44 -6.93 12.24
C HIS A 408 -1.41 -7.77 13.07
N GLY A 409 -0.95 -8.64 13.96
CA GLY A 409 -1.81 -9.32 14.94
C GLY A 409 -1.26 -9.09 16.33
N THR A 410 -1.88 -8.15 17.06
CA THR A 410 -1.48 -7.79 18.43
C THR A 410 -2.11 -8.68 19.50
N ASP A 411 -3.11 -9.47 19.12
CA ASP A 411 -3.93 -10.20 20.07
C ASP A 411 -3.48 -11.66 20.16
N HIS A 412 -3.06 -12.02 21.36
CA HIS A 412 -2.59 -13.35 21.75
C HIS A 412 -3.73 -14.39 21.87
N GLY A 413 -3.38 -15.67 21.96
CA GLY A 413 -4.32 -16.73 22.35
C GLY A 413 -5.15 -17.39 21.25
N TRP A 414 -4.86 -17.19 19.96
CA TRP A 414 -5.60 -17.82 18.86
C TRP A 414 -4.71 -18.50 17.83
N THR A 415 -5.26 -19.52 17.17
CA THR A 415 -4.55 -20.29 16.15
C THR A 415 -4.46 -19.56 14.79
N CYS A 416 -3.66 -20.11 13.87
CA CYS A 416 -3.45 -19.55 12.54
C CYS A 416 -4.75 -19.20 11.80
N GLY A 417 -4.71 -18.17 10.96
CA GLY A 417 -5.86 -17.72 10.18
C GLY A 417 -6.89 -16.92 10.99
N ARG A 418 -6.52 -16.40 12.16
CA ARG A 418 -7.39 -15.53 12.97
C ARG A 418 -7.88 -14.29 12.20
N HIS A 419 -6.98 -13.66 11.44
CA HIS A 419 -7.25 -12.42 10.71
C HIS A 419 -7.20 -12.58 9.19
N LEU A 420 -7.23 -13.82 8.70
CA LEU A 420 -7.08 -14.17 7.28
C LEU A 420 -8.32 -14.89 6.77
N ALA A 421 -8.77 -14.52 5.57
CA ALA A 421 -9.70 -15.30 4.76
C ALA A 421 -9.18 -15.41 3.33
N ALA A 422 -9.61 -16.44 2.62
CA ALA A 422 -9.33 -16.58 1.20
C ALA A 422 -10.60 -16.44 0.35
N VAL A 423 -10.47 -15.81 -0.81
CA VAL A 423 -11.51 -15.71 -1.84
C VAL A 423 -11.04 -16.46 -3.07
N LEU A 424 -11.80 -17.47 -3.45
CA LEU A 424 -11.50 -18.33 -4.60
C LEU A 424 -11.93 -17.66 -5.92
N PRO A 425 -11.44 -18.14 -7.07
CA PRO A 425 -11.85 -17.61 -8.38
C PRO A 425 -13.35 -17.75 -8.67
N SER A 426 -14.08 -18.63 -7.97
CA SER A 426 -15.54 -18.71 -8.08
C SER A 426 -16.27 -17.53 -7.41
N GLY A 427 -15.61 -16.79 -6.52
CA GLY A 427 -16.27 -15.86 -5.59
C GLY A 427 -16.60 -16.47 -4.23
N ASP A 428 -16.30 -17.76 -4.03
CA ASP A 428 -16.45 -18.42 -2.74
C ASP A 428 -15.40 -17.94 -1.73
N VAL A 429 -15.82 -17.87 -0.48
CA VAL A 429 -14.99 -17.46 0.66
C VAL A 429 -14.72 -18.69 1.51
N CYS A 430 -13.45 -18.89 1.89
CA CYS A 430 -12.99 -19.94 2.80
C CYS A 430 -11.99 -19.35 3.82
N ARG A 431 -11.60 -20.15 4.83
CA ARG A 431 -10.68 -19.69 5.90
C ARG A 431 -9.29 -19.33 5.36
N CYS A 432 -8.77 -20.14 4.45
CA CYS A 432 -7.49 -20.00 3.77
C CYS A 432 -7.55 -20.86 2.50
N ALA A 433 -6.75 -20.60 1.47
CA ALA A 433 -6.80 -21.37 0.24
C ALA A 433 -6.51 -22.87 0.42
N LEU A 434 -5.83 -23.27 1.52
CA LEU A 434 -5.68 -24.69 1.90
C LEU A 434 -7.00 -25.36 2.29
N TYR A 435 -8.02 -24.60 2.70
CA TYR A 435 -9.38 -25.05 3.02
C TYR A 435 -10.36 -24.70 1.91
N SER A 436 -9.91 -24.68 0.65
CA SER A 436 -10.75 -24.31 -0.51
C SER A 436 -11.96 -25.24 -0.74
N ASP A 437 -11.98 -26.41 -0.12
CA ASP A 437 -13.08 -27.37 -0.07
C ASP A 437 -14.13 -27.04 1.01
N VAL A 438 -13.82 -26.15 1.95
CA VAL A 438 -14.71 -25.72 3.04
C VAL A 438 -15.15 -24.27 2.82
N VAL A 439 -16.20 -24.11 2.01
CA VAL A 439 -16.78 -22.80 1.70
C VAL A 439 -17.65 -22.30 2.87
N VAL A 440 -17.36 -21.09 3.35
CA VAL A 440 -18.11 -20.43 4.43
C VAL A 440 -19.09 -19.38 3.91
N GLY A 441 -18.94 -18.93 2.66
CA GLY A 441 -19.85 -17.98 2.04
C GLY A 441 -19.39 -17.58 0.63
N HIS A 442 -20.00 -16.53 0.10
CA HIS A 442 -19.69 -16.04 -1.25
C HIS A 442 -19.76 -14.50 -1.29
N VAL A 443 -18.93 -13.85 -2.12
CA VAL A 443 -18.85 -12.38 -2.23
C VAL A 443 -20.22 -11.72 -2.45
N ASN A 444 -21.06 -12.27 -3.33
CA ASN A 444 -22.44 -11.80 -3.56
C ASN A 444 -23.34 -11.82 -2.32
N THR A 445 -23.11 -12.75 -1.39
CA THR A 445 -23.89 -12.84 -0.14
C THR A 445 -23.35 -11.93 0.96
N GLY A 446 -22.12 -11.43 0.80
CA GLY A 446 -21.44 -10.49 1.68
C GLY A 446 -20.27 -11.11 2.45
N LEU A 447 -19.08 -10.55 2.29
CA LEU A 447 -17.82 -10.97 2.92
C LEU A 447 -17.94 -10.97 4.45
N ARG A 448 -18.60 -9.97 5.04
CA ARG A 448 -18.83 -9.92 6.50
C ARG A 448 -19.64 -11.11 7.01
N LYS A 449 -20.67 -11.54 6.27
CA LYS A 449 -21.48 -12.72 6.65
C LYS A 449 -20.70 -14.01 6.49
N ALA A 450 -19.86 -14.10 5.46
CA ALA A 450 -18.95 -15.23 5.27
C ALA A 450 -17.94 -15.30 6.43
N TRP A 451 -17.36 -14.16 6.82
CA TRP A 451 -16.41 -14.07 7.92
C TRP A 451 -17.00 -14.51 9.27
N GLN A 452 -18.24 -14.11 9.57
CA GLN A 452 -18.94 -14.55 10.79
C GLN A 452 -19.15 -16.07 10.89
N ARG A 453 -19.00 -16.81 9.80
CA ARG A 453 -19.12 -18.27 9.75
C ARG A 453 -17.76 -18.96 9.85
N VAL A 454 -16.65 -18.22 9.76
CA VAL A 454 -15.32 -18.77 9.97
C VAL A 454 -15.18 -19.16 11.44
N GLN A 455 -14.82 -20.42 11.69
CA GLN A 455 -14.56 -20.89 13.04
C GLN A 455 -13.14 -20.47 13.47
N HIS A 456 -13.09 -19.59 14.47
CA HIS A 456 -11.85 -19.22 15.14
C HIS A 456 -11.60 -20.16 16.31
N ILE A 457 -10.38 -20.69 16.42
CA ILE A 457 -10.01 -21.68 17.44
C ILE A 457 -9.02 -21.04 18.41
N PRO A 458 -9.37 -20.91 19.70
CA PRO A 458 -8.45 -20.43 20.74
C PRO A 458 -7.29 -21.42 20.95
N ILE A 459 -6.09 -20.92 21.18
CA ILE A 459 -4.91 -21.74 21.53
C ILE A 459 -5.20 -22.59 22.78
N SER A 460 -5.92 -22.03 23.75
CA SER A 460 -6.30 -22.72 24.99
C SER A 460 -7.12 -24.00 24.77
N GLU A 461 -7.79 -24.12 23.62
CA GLU A 461 -8.59 -25.29 23.23
C GLU A 461 -7.79 -26.28 22.37
N THR A 462 -6.49 -26.06 22.19
CA THR A 462 -5.62 -26.92 21.39
C THR A 462 -4.57 -27.63 22.24
N ALA A 463 -3.86 -28.57 21.64
CA ALA A 463 -2.67 -29.20 22.20
C ALA A 463 -1.52 -28.20 22.44
N CYS A 464 -1.61 -26.96 21.92
CA CYS A 464 -0.67 -25.89 22.20
C CYS A 464 -0.95 -25.15 23.52
N ASN A 465 -2.04 -25.48 24.23
CA ASN A 465 -2.35 -24.86 25.52
C ASN A 465 -1.20 -25.01 26.52
N GLY A 466 -0.78 -23.89 27.13
CA GLY A 466 0.34 -23.83 28.06
C GLY A 466 1.74 -23.88 27.44
N CYS A 467 1.87 -23.89 26.10
CA CYS A 467 3.17 -23.76 25.45
C CYS A 467 3.70 -22.32 25.54
N VAL A 468 4.96 -22.16 25.93
CA VAL A 468 5.61 -20.84 26.11
C VAL A 468 5.77 -20.06 24.81
N HIS A 469 5.80 -20.75 23.67
CA HIS A 469 5.91 -20.15 22.34
C HIS A 469 4.56 -19.99 21.64
N ALA A 470 3.44 -20.33 22.29
CA ALA A 470 2.16 -20.46 21.60
C ALA A 470 1.69 -19.14 20.96
N ASP A 471 1.92 -18.02 21.63
CA ASP A 471 1.49 -16.70 21.16
C ASP A 471 2.33 -16.18 19.99
N GLU A 472 3.64 -16.44 19.99
CA GLU A 472 4.53 -16.12 18.88
C GLU A 472 4.29 -17.05 17.68
N CYS A 473 4.11 -18.34 17.94
CA CYS A 473 3.84 -19.37 16.93
C CYS A 473 2.43 -19.28 16.35
N GLY A 474 1.47 -18.68 17.06
CA GLY A 474 0.05 -18.68 16.69
C GLY A 474 -0.52 -20.11 16.57
N GLY A 475 0.04 -21.06 17.31
CA GLY A 475 -0.25 -22.49 17.20
C GLY A 475 0.17 -23.16 15.89
N GLY A 476 0.79 -22.48 14.94
CA GLY A 476 1.19 -23.05 13.65
C GLY A 476 0.02 -23.40 12.71
N CYS A 477 0.34 -23.93 11.53
CA CYS A 477 -0.61 -24.23 10.46
C CYS A 477 -1.56 -25.36 10.86
N ARG A 478 -2.84 -25.02 11.01
CA ARG A 478 -3.91 -25.98 11.35
C ARG A 478 -4.15 -27.02 10.26
N TYR A 479 -3.85 -26.68 9.00
CA TYR A 479 -3.96 -27.63 7.91
C TYR A 479 -2.86 -28.69 7.98
N ARG A 480 -1.61 -28.24 8.18
CA ARG A 480 -0.44 -29.13 8.33
C ARG A 480 -0.53 -30.02 9.58
N ALA A 481 -1.11 -29.51 10.67
CA ALA A 481 -1.36 -30.29 11.87
C ALA A 481 -2.29 -31.50 11.65
N GLY A 482 -3.06 -31.55 10.55
CA GLY A 482 -3.98 -32.63 10.19
C GLY A 482 -5.25 -32.71 11.03
N ASP A 483 -5.23 -32.15 12.24
CA ASP A 483 -6.36 -31.97 13.14
C ASP A 483 -6.36 -30.53 13.69
N ALA A 484 -7.55 -29.94 13.80
CA ALA A 484 -7.72 -28.54 14.16
C ALA A 484 -7.18 -28.19 15.56
N HIS A 485 -7.08 -29.18 16.45
CA HIS A 485 -6.62 -29.05 17.83
C HIS A 485 -5.21 -29.65 18.04
N ALA A 486 -4.62 -30.33 17.05
CA ALA A 486 -3.28 -30.93 17.15
C ALA A 486 -2.13 -29.90 17.06
N LYS A 487 -0.88 -30.33 17.22
CA LYS A 487 0.29 -29.46 17.04
C LYS A 487 0.76 -29.51 15.58
N ASP A 488 1.21 -28.37 15.07
CA ASP A 488 1.98 -28.34 13.83
C ASP A 488 3.42 -28.75 14.15
N SER A 489 3.83 -29.93 13.68
CA SER A 489 5.11 -30.56 14.00
C SER A 489 6.31 -29.77 13.47
N VAL A 490 6.19 -29.16 12.30
CA VAL A 490 7.26 -28.32 11.73
C VAL A 490 7.46 -27.07 12.57
N MET A 491 6.37 -26.40 12.94
CA MET A 491 6.46 -25.21 13.79
C MET A 491 6.94 -25.58 15.20
N CYS A 492 6.54 -26.74 15.74
CA CYS A 492 7.11 -27.23 16.99
C CYS A 492 8.62 -27.41 16.88
N ALA A 493 9.13 -27.99 15.79
CA ALA A 493 10.57 -28.13 15.58
C ALA A 493 11.28 -26.78 15.46
N LEU A 494 10.67 -25.82 14.75
CA LEU A 494 11.21 -24.46 14.60
C LEU A 494 11.38 -23.75 15.94
N PHE A 495 10.39 -23.84 16.82
CA PHE A 495 10.42 -23.19 18.14
C PHE A 495 11.10 -24.03 19.24
N SER A 496 11.27 -25.35 19.07
CA SER A 496 11.89 -26.23 20.10
C SER A 496 13.41 -26.35 19.98
N THR A 497 14.00 -25.83 18.91
CA THR A 497 15.46 -25.79 18.76
C THR A 497 15.93 -24.50 19.40
N ASP A 498 16.73 -24.60 20.47
CA ASP A 498 17.25 -23.46 21.25
C ASP A 498 17.66 -22.31 20.30
N ALA A 499 16.81 -21.30 20.18
CA ALA A 499 17.19 -20.08 19.47
C ALA A 499 18.29 -19.44 20.32
N PRO A 500 19.50 -19.20 19.78
CA PRO A 500 20.44 -18.34 20.47
C PRO A 500 19.75 -17.00 20.63
N SER A 501 19.55 -16.58 21.88
CA SER A 501 19.21 -15.22 22.23
C SER A 501 20.22 -14.29 21.55
N HIS A 502 19.81 -13.61 20.48
CA HIS A 502 20.63 -12.53 19.93
C HIS A 502 20.62 -11.38 20.95
N PRO A 503 21.80 -10.78 21.23
CA PRO A 503 21.97 -9.74 22.24
C PRO A 503 21.29 -8.41 21.90
#